data_AF-A0A915ZGG5-F1
#
_entry.id   AF-A0A915ZGG5-F1
#
_cell.length_a   1.000
_cell.length_b   1.000
_cell.length_c   1.000
_cell.angle_alpha   90.00
_cell.angle_beta   90.00
_cell.angle_gamma   90.00
#
_symmetry.space_group_name_H-M   'P 1'
#
loop_
_entity.id
_entity.type
_entity.pdbx_description
1 polymer ?
#
loop_
_entity_poly.entity_id
_entity_poly.type
_entity_poly.pdbx_seq_one_letter_code
_entity_poly.pdbx_strand_id
1 'polypeptide(L)'
;MNNNNNNICNKSVHKKNVQHPLLINFGENQDGDGFDEFILDTFRFVGGRRYHNVSSSKYFLPNDLPEMDRLEKQHYLFRHIWRNNFSAPVREKLSQKENHPCVLDVGCGPGTWIYIHSTLNK
;
A
#
# COMPACT_ATOMS: atom_id res chain seq x y z
N MET A 1 40.42 -11.79 -33.69
CA MET A 1 41.53 -11.33 -32.82
C MET A 1 41.02 -10.18 -31.96
N ASN A 2 41.01 -10.40 -30.64
CA ASN A 2 41.22 -9.48 -29.50
C ASN A 2 41.25 -7.96 -29.80
N ASN A 3 40.76 -7.05 -28.94
CA ASN A 3 40.65 -7.13 -27.48
C ASN A 3 39.78 -5.99 -26.92
N ASN A 4 39.26 -6.26 -25.73
CA ASN A 4 38.74 -5.39 -24.67
C ASN A 4 39.32 -3.97 -24.57
N ASN A 5 38.51 -3.04 -24.04
CA ASN A 5 38.82 -2.41 -22.75
C ASN A 5 37.60 -1.75 -22.07
N ASN A 6 37.34 -2.27 -20.88
CA ASN A 6 36.44 -1.86 -19.81
C ASN A 6 36.46 -0.35 -19.50
N ASN A 7 35.31 0.18 -19.05
CA ASN A 7 35.27 1.18 -17.97
C ASN A 7 33.91 1.14 -17.26
N ILE A 8 33.88 0.34 -16.20
CA ILE A 8 32.86 0.31 -15.15
C ILE A 8 32.96 1.62 -14.37
N CYS A 9 31.93 2.47 -14.46
CA CYS A 9 31.84 3.65 -13.59
C CYS A 9 31.10 3.28 -12.31
N ASN A 10 31.85 2.76 -11.33
CA ASN A 10 31.39 2.64 -9.95
C ASN A 10 31.31 4.06 -9.35
N LYS A 11 30.18 4.75 -9.54
CA LYS A 11 29.90 5.96 -8.77
C LYS A 11 29.48 5.53 -7.38
N SER A 12 30.39 5.70 -6.42
CA SER A 12 30.07 5.66 -5.00
C SER A 12 29.02 6.73 -4.71
N VAL A 13 27.77 6.32 -4.55
CA VAL A 13 26.69 7.21 -4.15
C VAL A 13 26.89 7.49 -2.66
N HIS A 14 27.38 8.69 -2.35
CA HIS A 14 27.40 9.19 -0.99
C HIS A 14 25.98 9.12 -0.40
N LYS A 15 25.73 8.12 0.46
CA LYS A 15 24.50 7.98 1.23
C LYS A 15 24.41 9.18 2.17
N LYS A 16 23.55 10.16 1.85
CA LYS A 16 23.17 11.21 2.79
C LYS A 16 22.38 10.54 3.91
N ASN A 17 22.91 10.61 5.13
CA ASN A 17 22.25 10.16 6.34
C ASN A 17 21.04 11.07 6.59
N VAL A 18 19.88 10.71 6.04
CA VAL A 18 18.62 11.37 6.34
C VAL A 18 17.95 10.51 7.39
N GLN A 19 18.07 10.92 8.65
CA GLN A 19 17.37 10.30 9.77
C GLN A 19 15.87 10.35 9.48
N HIS A 20 15.26 9.20 9.19
CA HIS A 20 13.90 9.10 8.72
C HIS A 20 12.93 9.04 9.91
N PRO A 21 11.94 9.94 10.02
CA PRO A 21 11.12 10.15 11.22
C PRO A 21 10.11 9.03 11.54
N LEU A 22 10.14 7.90 10.81
CA LEU A 22 9.25 6.74 11.04
C LEU A 22 10.00 5.44 11.35
N LEU A 23 11.30 5.49 11.61
CA LEU A 23 11.96 4.34 12.24
C LEU A 23 11.42 4.23 13.66
N ILE A 24 10.62 3.20 13.91
CA ILE A 24 10.37 2.73 15.28
C ILE A 24 11.75 2.42 15.84
N ASN A 25 12.16 3.11 16.90
CA ASN A 25 13.41 2.84 17.60
C ASN A 25 13.32 1.43 18.23
N PHE A 26 13.59 0.39 17.46
CA PHE A 26 13.99 -0.88 18.05
C PHE A 26 15.39 -0.66 18.61
N GLY A 27 15.52 -0.90 19.93
CA GLY A 27 16.75 -0.67 20.65
C GLY A 27 17.95 -1.30 19.96
N GLU A 28 19.08 -0.59 20.01
CA GLU A 28 20.37 -1.03 19.48
C GLU A 28 20.69 -2.46 19.92
N ASN A 29 20.51 -3.42 19.03
CA ASN A 29 21.23 -4.69 19.05
C ASN A 29 22.02 -4.76 17.75
N GLN A 30 23.35 -4.88 17.86
CA GLN A 30 24.32 -4.82 16.76
C GLN A 30 24.38 -6.11 15.95
N ASP A 31 23.22 -6.69 15.62
CA ASP A 31 23.12 -7.86 14.77
C ASP A 31 22.55 -7.35 13.43
N GLY A 32 23.45 -6.88 12.56
CA GLY A 32 23.11 -6.38 11.23
C GLY A 32 22.54 -7.49 10.35
N ASP A 33 21.26 -7.77 10.49
CA ASP A 33 20.51 -8.63 9.61
C ASP A 33 20.04 -7.80 8.40
N GLY A 34 20.18 -8.34 7.19
CA GLY A 34 19.90 -7.64 5.93
C GLY A 34 18.41 -7.29 5.72
N PHE A 35 17.59 -7.34 6.77
CA PHE A 35 16.15 -7.07 6.72
C PHE A 35 15.86 -5.59 6.48
N ASP A 36 16.62 -4.68 7.11
CA ASP A 36 16.41 -3.24 6.95
C ASP A 36 16.74 -2.76 5.53
N GLU A 37 17.77 -3.31 4.89
CA GLU A 37 18.12 -2.98 3.50
C GLU A 37 17.05 -3.50 2.51
N PHE A 38 16.49 -4.68 2.78
CA PHE A 38 15.40 -5.26 1.98
C PHE A 38 14.08 -4.46 2.09
N ILE A 39 13.74 -3.99 3.30
CA ILE A 39 12.55 -3.14 3.51
C ILE A 39 12.70 -1.80 2.80
N LEU A 40 13.92 -1.22 2.77
CA LEU A 40 14.18 0.02 2.06
C LEU A 40 14.10 -0.13 0.53
N ASP A 41 14.52 -1.27 -0.04
CA ASP A 41 14.36 -1.54 -1.47
C ASP A 41 12.88 -1.71 -1.89
N THR A 42 11.99 -1.99 -0.93
CA THR A 42 10.55 -2.16 -1.20
C THR A 42 9.82 -0.82 -1.46
N PHE A 43 10.35 0.30 -0.98
CA PHE A 43 9.66 1.60 -1.01
C PHE A 43 10.49 2.71 -1.65
N ARG A 44 9.82 3.61 -2.37
CA ARG A 44 10.43 4.84 -2.88
C ARG A 44 9.87 6.04 -2.13
N PHE A 45 10.72 7.02 -1.83
CA PHE A 45 10.31 8.24 -1.14
C PHE A 45 10.43 9.46 -2.05
N VAL A 46 9.35 10.23 -2.18
CA VAL A 46 9.31 11.45 -3.00
C VAL A 46 8.67 12.56 -2.18
N GLY A 47 9.40 13.65 -1.95
CA GLY A 47 8.91 14.79 -1.17
C GLY A 47 8.48 14.43 0.26
N GLY A 48 9.16 13.46 0.89
CA GLY A 48 8.83 12.97 2.24
C GLY A 48 7.63 12.02 2.32
N ARG A 49 6.98 11.68 1.20
CA ARG A 49 5.88 10.71 1.14
C ARG A 49 6.41 9.35 0.67
N ARG A 50 5.86 8.26 1.23
CA ARG A 50 6.24 6.88 0.88
C ARG A 50 5.39 6.38 -0.29
N TYR A 51 5.98 5.67 -1.24
CA TYR A 51 5.31 5.08 -2.39
C TYR A 51 5.82 3.65 -2.63
N HIS A 52 5.09 2.90 -3.46
CA HIS A 52 5.53 1.60 -3.96
C HIS A 52 6.79 1.75 -4.85
N ASN A 53 7.79 0.90 -4.64
CA ASN A 53 8.99 0.79 -5.49
C ASN A 53 8.87 -0.34 -6.52
N VAL A 54 7.66 -0.59 -7.02
CA VAL A 54 7.39 -1.64 -8.00
C VAL A 54 6.96 -0.97 -9.30
N SER A 55 7.71 -1.19 -10.39
CA SER A 55 7.44 -0.58 -11.70
C SER A 55 6.08 -0.98 -12.28
N SER A 56 5.59 -2.18 -11.95
CA SER A 56 4.27 -2.69 -12.35
C SER A 56 3.14 -2.26 -11.40
N SER A 57 3.42 -1.45 -10.37
CA SER A 57 2.37 -0.95 -9.48
C SER A 57 1.36 -0.10 -10.24
N LYS A 58 0.09 -0.52 -10.21
CA LYS A 58 -1.02 0.27 -10.77
C LYS A 58 -1.40 1.46 -9.88
N TYR A 59 -1.03 1.43 -8.60
CA TYR A 59 -1.33 2.48 -7.64
C TYR A 59 -0.15 3.47 -7.57
N PHE A 60 -0.36 4.68 -8.09
CA PHE A 60 0.69 5.70 -8.25
C PHE A 60 0.73 6.74 -7.12
N LEU A 61 -0.27 6.74 -6.24
CA LEU A 61 -0.36 7.60 -5.07
C LEU A 61 0.55 7.08 -3.93
N PRO A 62 0.77 7.89 -2.87
CA PRO A 62 1.51 7.44 -1.69
C PRO A 62 0.92 6.17 -1.05
N ASN A 63 1.65 5.53 -0.15
CA ASN A 63 1.18 4.38 0.64
C ASN A 63 1.53 4.54 2.13
N ASP A 64 1.40 5.77 2.62
CA ASP A 64 1.62 6.17 4.01
C ASP A 64 0.30 6.45 4.75
N LEU A 65 0.39 6.68 6.06
CA LEU A 65 -0.79 6.92 6.91
C LEU A 65 -1.70 8.05 6.40
N PRO A 66 -1.19 9.22 5.95
CA PRO A 66 -2.07 10.26 5.40
C PRO A 66 -2.85 9.81 4.17
N GLU A 67 -2.30 8.92 3.35
CA GLU A 67 -3.06 8.36 2.22
C GLU A 67 -4.12 7.36 2.67
N MET A 68 -3.83 6.55 3.68
CA MET A 68 -4.83 5.65 4.28
C MET A 68 -6.03 6.45 4.80
N ASP A 69 -5.78 7.52 5.55
CA ASP A 69 -6.82 8.44 6.03
C ASP A 69 -7.62 9.07 4.87
N ARG A 70 -6.94 9.42 3.77
CA ARG A 70 -7.58 10.00 2.59
C ARG A 70 -8.55 9.00 1.95
N LEU A 71 -8.13 7.75 1.79
CA LEU A 71 -8.96 6.66 1.23
C LEU A 71 -10.18 6.36 2.12
N GLU A 72 -9.99 6.35 3.43
CA GLU A 72 -11.08 6.18 4.39
C GLU A 72 -12.11 7.33 4.30
N LYS A 73 -11.65 8.58 4.33
CA LYS A 73 -12.54 9.76 4.15
C LYS A 73 -13.29 9.71 2.83
N GLN A 74 -12.61 9.32 1.75
CA GLN A 74 -13.22 9.15 0.43
C GLN A 74 -14.34 8.10 0.46
N HIS A 75 -14.12 6.96 1.11
CA HIS A 75 -15.15 5.93 1.27
C HIS A 75 -16.39 6.49 1.99
N TYR A 76 -16.20 7.15 3.12
CA TYR A 76 -17.33 7.72 3.88
C TYR A 76 -18.10 8.77 3.10
N LEU A 77 -17.41 9.63 2.34
CA LEU A 77 -18.05 10.62 1.48
C LEU A 77 -18.91 9.97 0.41
N PHE A 78 -18.38 8.96 -0.29
CA PHE A 78 -19.15 8.23 -1.30
C PHE A 78 -20.35 7.52 -0.70
N ARG A 79 -20.19 6.87 0.46
CA ARG A 79 -21.30 6.21 1.13
C ARG A 79 -22.36 7.22 1.58
N HIS A 80 -21.97 8.40 2.04
CA HIS A 80 -22.90 9.46 2.43
C HIS A 80 -23.72 9.98 1.24
N ILE A 81 -23.06 10.22 0.10
CA ILE A 81 -23.72 10.69 -1.13
C ILE A 81 -24.62 9.59 -1.72
N TRP A 82 -24.09 8.39 -1.86
CA TRP A 82 -24.73 7.28 -2.56
C TRP A 82 -25.80 6.56 -1.72
N ARG A 83 -25.70 6.68 -0.39
CA ARG A 83 -26.62 6.08 0.61
C ARG A 83 -26.82 4.57 0.48
N ASN A 84 -25.93 3.89 -0.21
CA ASN A 84 -25.99 2.46 -0.46
C ASN A 84 -24.57 1.93 -0.74
N ASN A 85 -24.34 0.62 -0.54
CA ASN A 85 -23.03 0.00 -0.73
C ASN A 85 -22.78 -0.48 -2.17
N PHE A 86 -23.85 -0.68 -2.93
CA PHE A 86 -23.78 -1.18 -4.30
C PHE A 86 -24.92 -0.59 -5.15
N SER A 87 -24.67 -0.45 -6.44
CA SER A 87 -25.65 -0.03 -7.45
C SER A 87 -26.12 -1.17 -8.35
N ALA A 88 -25.34 -2.26 -8.43
CA ALA A 88 -25.70 -3.44 -9.22
C ALA A 88 -26.92 -4.18 -8.61
N PRO A 89 -27.73 -4.89 -9.42
CA PRO A 89 -28.88 -5.65 -8.95
C PRO A 89 -28.47 -6.97 -8.27
N VAL A 90 -27.67 -6.88 -7.20
CA VAL A 90 -27.09 -8.04 -6.49
C VAL A 90 -27.70 -8.24 -5.11
N ARG A 91 -28.65 -7.40 -4.69
CA ARG A 91 -29.25 -7.41 -3.35
C ARG A 91 -29.79 -8.78 -2.97
N GLU A 92 -30.57 -9.41 -3.86
CA GLU A 92 -31.16 -10.73 -3.59
C GLU A 92 -30.08 -11.77 -3.32
N LYS A 93 -29.04 -11.83 -4.15
CA LYS A 93 -27.91 -12.75 -3.97
C LYS A 93 -27.18 -12.51 -2.65
N LEU A 94 -26.93 -11.25 -2.30
CA LEU A 94 -26.24 -10.89 -1.05
C LEU A 94 -27.07 -11.11 0.22
N SER A 95 -28.38 -11.28 0.11
CA SER A 95 -29.28 -11.52 1.25
C SER A 95 -29.65 -13.00 1.45
N GLN A 96 -29.09 -13.91 0.66
CA GLN A 96 -29.35 -15.34 0.79
C GLN A 96 -28.75 -15.88 2.10
N LYS A 97 -29.58 -16.53 2.91
CA LYS A 97 -29.14 -17.20 4.16
C LYS A 97 -28.44 -18.52 3.87
N GLU A 98 -28.96 -19.27 2.91
CA GLU A 98 -28.38 -20.52 2.42
C GLU A 98 -27.50 -20.21 1.21
N ASN A 99 -26.33 -20.85 1.12
CA ASN A 99 -25.35 -20.62 0.03
C ASN A 99 -24.94 -19.14 -0.14
N HIS A 100 -24.63 -18.45 0.96
CA HIS A 100 -24.23 -17.05 0.94
C HIS A 100 -23.05 -16.82 -0.03
N PRO A 101 -23.13 -15.82 -0.93
CA PRO A 101 -22.07 -15.57 -1.89
C PRO A 101 -20.79 -15.08 -1.21
N CYS A 102 -19.64 -15.49 -1.75
CA CYS A 102 -18.34 -14.94 -1.39
C CYS A 102 -18.07 -13.68 -2.21
N VAL A 103 -17.71 -12.58 -1.54
CA VAL A 103 -17.43 -11.27 -2.17
C VAL A 103 -15.96 -10.95 -2.03
N LEU A 104 -15.32 -10.54 -3.13
CA LEU A 104 -13.92 -10.11 -3.17
C LEU A 104 -13.84 -8.58 -3.35
N ASP A 105 -13.12 -7.91 -2.46
CA ASP A 105 -12.79 -6.49 -2.56
C ASP A 105 -11.40 -6.32 -3.20
N VAL A 106 -11.35 -5.95 -4.48
CA VAL A 106 -10.10 -5.79 -5.23
C VAL A 106 -9.54 -4.38 -5.00
N GLY A 107 -8.31 -4.30 -4.51
CA GLY A 107 -7.71 -3.00 -4.17
C GLY A 107 -8.34 -2.40 -2.93
N CYS A 108 -8.61 -3.24 -1.92
CA CYS A 108 -9.34 -2.89 -0.69
C CYS A 108 -8.73 -1.73 0.14
N GLY A 109 -7.50 -1.30 -0.18
CA GLY A 109 -6.84 -0.19 0.50
C GLY A 109 -6.75 -0.46 2.01
N PRO A 110 -7.18 0.48 2.86
CA PRO A 110 -7.26 0.27 4.32
C PRO A 110 -8.28 -0.78 4.78
N GLY A 111 -9.09 -1.36 3.88
CA GLY A 111 -10.12 -2.34 4.21
C GLY A 111 -11.45 -1.75 4.71
N THR A 112 -11.61 -0.42 4.65
CA THR A 112 -12.84 0.26 5.12
C THR A 112 -14.10 -0.23 4.38
N TRP A 113 -13.98 -0.51 3.07
CA TRP A 113 -15.10 -1.00 2.25
C TRP A 113 -15.64 -2.34 2.74
N ILE A 114 -14.78 -3.35 2.90
CA ILE A 114 -15.19 -4.68 3.38
C ILE A 114 -15.72 -4.63 4.81
N TYR A 115 -15.10 -3.82 5.68
CA TYR A 115 -15.57 -3.62 7.06
C TYR A 115 -17.01 -3.07 7.08
N ILE A 116 -17.30 -2.02 6.32
CA ILE A 116 -18.65 -1.44 6.28
C ILE A 116 -19.64 -2.39 5.59
N HIS A 117 -19.23 -3.11 4.56
CA HIS A 117 -20.11 -4.08 3.91
C HIS A 117 -20.51 -5.22 4.85
N SER A 118 -19.57 -5.75 5.65
CA SER A 118 -19.81 -6.87 6.56
C SER A 118 -20.71 -6.52 7.76
N THR A 119 -20.72 -5.27 8.20
CA THR A 119 -21.45 -4.83 9.40
C THR A 119 -22.91 -4.48 9.14
N LEU A 120 -23.32 -4.33 7.88
CA LEU A 120 -24.66 -3.86 7.49
C LEU A 120 -25.65 -4.96 7.08
N ASN A 121 -25.21 -6.22 7.00
CA ASN A 121 -26.07 -7.36 6.63
C ASN A 121 -26.55 -8.18 7.85
N LYS A 122 -26.68 -7.55 9.03
CA LYS A 122 -27.30 -8.17 10.21
C LYS A 122 -28.73 -7.68 10.39
#